data_AF-A0A2U3I1H6-F1
#
_entry.id   AF-A0A2U3I1H6-F1
#
_cell.length_a   1.000
_cell.length_b   1.000
_cell.length_c   1.000
_cell.angle_alpha   90.00
_cell.angle_beta   90.00
_cell.angle_gamma   90.00
#
_symmetry.space_group_name_H-M   'P 1'
#
loop_
_entity.id
_entity.type
_entity.pdbx_description
1 polymer ?
#
loop_
_entity_poly.entity_id
_entity_poly.type
_entity_poly.pdbx_seq_one_letter_code
_entity_poly.pdbx_strand_id
1 'polypeptide(L)'
;MTRIGMFVLCVTFGAAQQTASAQSASEIGHATQAWLTLQAGNAAAAPAQPMPGAQAGAAYERYLRSFETPIPARYGSSFEDGGRPSLDVNYRDMN
;
A
#
# COMPACT_ATOMS: atom_id res chain seq x y z
N MET A 1 13.96 35.61 -34.24
CA MET A 1 14.14 34.28 -33.61
C MET A 1 14.08 34.49 -32.11
N THR A 2 12.90 34.28 -31.53
CA THR A 2 12.55 34.76 -30.19
C THR A 2 12.71 33.62 -29.20
N ARG A 3 13.55 33.85 -28.18
CA ARG A 3 13.87 32.93 -27.09
C ARG A 3 12.71 32.90 -26.09
N ILE A 4 12.17 31.73 -25.79
CA ILE A 4 11.31 31.53 -24.61
C ILE A 4 11.87 30.32 -23.87
N GLY A 5 12.69 30.60 -22.85
CA GLY A 5 13.13 29.62 -21.88
C GLY A 5 12.01 29.35 -20.88
N MET A 6 11.64 28.08 -20.74
CA MET A 6 10.66 27.64 -19.76
C MET A 6 11.36 27.51 -18.39
N PHE A 7 11.18 28.53 -17.55
CA PHE A 7 11.51 28.47 -16.13
C PHE A 7 10.48 27.61 -15.41
N VAL A 8 10.87 26.40 -15.00
CA VAL A 8 10.09 25.58 -14.07
C VAL A 8 10.29 26.17 -12.66
N LEU A 9 9.27 26.89 -12.19
CA LEU A 9 9.18 27.39 -10.83
C LEU A 9 8.94 26.20 -9.88
N CYS A 10 10.00 25.76 -9.22
CA CYS A 10 9.91 24.79 -8.12
C CYS A 10 9.22 25.49 -6.93
N VAL A 11 7.94 25.21 -6.72
CA VAL A 11 7.23 25.57 -5.48
C VAL A 11 7.88 24.76 -4.36
N THR A 12 8.71 25.42 -3.57
CA THR A 12 9.24 24.87 -2.33
C THR A 12 8.07 24.63 -1.38
N PHE A 13 7.69 23.37 -1.22
CA PHE A 13 6.84 22.92 -0.12
C PHE A 13 7.61 23.21 1.16
N GLY A 14 7.21 24.25 1.89
CA GLY A 14 7.73 24.53 3.21
C GLY A 14 7.46 23.32 4.10
N ALA A 15 8.52 22.70 4.61
CA ALA A 15 8.40 21.68 5.63
C ALA A 15 7.78 22.34 6.87
N ALA A 16 6.49 22.14 7.08
CA ALA A 16 5.86 22.41 8.36
C ALA A 16 6.49 21.43 9.37
N GLN A 17 7.43 21.95 10.16
CA GLN A 17 8.09 21.23 11.24
C GLN A 17 7.00 20.77 12.22
N GLN A 18 6.68 19.47 12.21
CA GLN A 18 5.81 18.88 13.23
C GLN A 18 6.60 18.84 14.53
N THR A 19 6.44 19.86 15.36
CA THR A 19 6.81 19.81 16.77
C THR A 19 5.96 18.71 17.41
N ALA A 20 6.56 17.55 17.65
CA ALA A 20 5.99 16.51 18.47
C ALA A 20 5.89 17.02 19.92
N SER A 21 4.87 17.83 20.21
CA SER A 21 4.39 18.00 21.57
C SER A 21 4.06 16.60 22.09
N ALA A 22 4.54 16.24 23.27
CA ALA A 22 4.10 15.02 23.96
C ALA A 22 2.57 15.12 24.13
N GLN A 23 1.84 14.53 23.17
CA GLN A 23 0.39 14.56 23.15
C GLN A 23 -0.07 13.82 24.40
N SER A 24 -0.84 14.52 25.24
CA SER A 24 -1.47 13.88 26.39
C SER A 24 -2.28 12.67 25.89
N ALA A 25 -2.41 11.59 26.66
CA ALA A 25 -3.14 10.40 26.22
C ALA A 25 -4.59 10.72 25.76
N SER A 26 -5.18 11.81 26.28
CA SER A 26 -6.47 12.35 25.84
C SER A 26 -6.46 12.79 24.37
N GLU A 27 -5.37 13.41 23.91
CA GLU A 27 -5.20 13.85 22.51
C GLU A 27 -5.11 12.66 21.55
N ILE A 28 -4.53 11.53 21.97
CA ILE A 28 -4.48 10.31 21.16
C ILE A 28 -5.90 9.75 20.94
N GLY A 29 -6.72 9.70 21.99
CA GLY A 29 -8.11 9.24 21.91
C GLY A 29 -8.96 10.12 21.00
N HIS A 30 -8.87 11.44 21.17
CA HIS A 30 -9.58 12.39 20.31
C HIS A 30 -9.12 12.34 18.85
N ALA A 31 -7.81 12.29 18.62
CA ALA A 31 -7.28 12.12 17.27
C ALA A 31 -7.80 10.82 16.64
N THR A 32 -7.72 9.70 17.36
CA THR A 32 -8.19 8.40 16.86
C THR A 32 -9.67 8.43 16.49
N GLN A 33 -10.52 8.99 17.34
CA GLN A 33 -11.96 9.09 17.08
C GLN A 33 -12.28 10.00 15.89
N ALA A 34 -11.51 11.09 15.71
CA ALA A 34 -11.62 11.95 14.55
C ALA A 34 -11.23 11.21 13.25
N TRP A 35 -10.13 10.46 13.25
CA TRP A 35 -9.69 9.64 12.12
C TRP A 35 -10.70 8.56 11.75
N LEU A 36 -11.25 7.84 12.73
CA LEU A 36 -12.26 6.82 12.50
C LEU A 36 -13.55 7.43 11.93
N THR A 37 -13.96 8.60 12.43
CA THR A 37 -15.13 9.32 11.92
C THR A 37 -14.91 9.73 10.45
N LEU A 38 -13.72 10.24 10.12
CA LEU A 38 -13.36 10.63 8.76
C LEU A 38 -13.33 9.42 7.81
N GLN A 39 -12.77 8.28 8.26
CA GLN A 39 -12.74 7.04 7.48
C GLN A 39 -14.14 6.47 7.25
N ALA A 40 -14.96 6.40 8.30
CA ALA A 40 -16.32 5.88 8.22
C ALA A 40 -17.24 6.75 7.35
N GLY A 41 -17.06 8.07 7.40
CA GLY A 41 -17.84 9.02 6.60
C GLY A 41 -17.44 9.08 5.12
N ASN A 42 -16.28 8.53 4.76
CA ASN A 42 -15.72 8.60 3.40
C ASN A 42 -15.61 10.03 2.83
N ALA A 43 -15.65 11.05 3.70
CA ALA A 43 -15.76 12.46 3.30
C ALA A 43 -14.49 12.99 2.63
N ALA A 44 -13.35 12.33 2.87
CA ALA A 44 -12.06 12.64 2.25
C ALA A 44 -11.77 11.84 0.98
N ALA A 45 -12.68 10.96 0.55
CA ALA A 45 -12.46 10.18 -0.67
C ALA A 45 -12.67 11.03 -1.93
N ALA A 46 -11.87 10.73 -2.95
CA ALA A 46 -12.09 11.31 -4.27
C ALA A 46 -13.44 10.86 -4.86
N PRO A 47 -14.04 11.65 -5.77
CA PRO A 47 -15.24 11.22 -6.49
C PRO A 47 -15.03 9.88 -7.19
N ALA A 48 -16.07 9.05 -7.22
CA ALA A 48 -16.02 7.80 -7.97
C ALA A 48 -15.76 8.08 -9.45
N GLN A 49 -14.73 7.44 -10.00
CA GLN A 49 -14.39 7.53 -11.42
C GLN A 49 -14.84 6.25 -12.13
N PRO A 50 -15.53 6.34 -13.28
CA PRO A 50 -15.88 5.16 -14.05
C PRO A 50 -14.62 4.46 -14.57
N MET A 51 -14.62 3.13 -14.51
CA MET A 51 -13.57 2.34 -15.15
C MET A 51 -13.75 2.42 -16.67
N PRO A 52 -12.73 2.82 -17.45
CA PRO A 52 -12.88 2.87 -18.89
C PRO A 52 -13.08 1.45 -19.46
N GLY A 53 -13.85 1.34 -20.55
CA GLY A 53 -14.39 0.06 -21.01
C GLY A 53 -13.34 -1.03 -21.31
N ALA A 54 -12.19 -0.64 -21.86
CA ALA A 54 -11.09 -1.58 -22.11
C ALA A 54 -10.53 -2.18 -20.81
N GLN A 55 -10.38 -1.37 -19.76
CA GLN A 55 -9.94 -1.79 -18.44
C GLN A 55 -10.99 -2.66 -17.75
N ALA A 56 -12.28 -2.34 -17.93
CA ALA A 56 -13.37 -3.14 -17.42
C ALA A 56 -13.39 -4.55 -18.05
N GLY A 57 -13.22 -4.62 -19.37
CA GLY A 57 -13.09 -5.89 -20.10
C GLY A 57 -11.90 -6.72 -19.60
N ALA A 58 -10.71 -6.12 -19.50
CA ALA A 58 -9.52 -6.81 -19.01
C ALA A 58 -9.66 -7.31 -17.55
N ALA A 59 -10.32 -6.53 -16.69
CA ALA A 59 -10.59 -6.94 -15.31
C ALA A 59 -11.55 -8.14 -15.25
N TYR A 60 -12.57 -8.16 -16.11
CA TYR A 60 -13.51 -9.27 -16.21
C TYR A 60 -12.86 -10.54 -16.78
N GLU A 61 -12.05 -10.43 -17.83
CA GLU A 61 -11.28 -11.57 -18.35
C GLU A 61 -10.36 -12.18 -17.31
N ARG A 62 -9.67 -11.34 -16.51
CA ARG A 62 -8.84 -11.81 -15.39
C ARG A 62 -9.66 -12.53 -14.32
N TYR A 63 -10.86 -12.03 -14.01
CA TYR A 63 -11.76 -12.69 -13.08
C TYR A 63 -12.13 -14.09 -13.59
N LEU A 64 -12.49 -14.23 -14.86
CA LEU A 64 -12.78 -15.55 -15.45
C LEU A 64 -11.56 -16.48 -15.39
N ARG A 65 -10.39 -15.99 -15.79
CA ARG A 65 -9.14 -16.76 -15.77
C ARG A 65 -8.74 -17.23 -14.37
N SER A 66 -9.11 -16.49 -13.32
CA SER A 66 -8.75 -16.84 -11.94
C SER A 66 -9.32 -18.20 -11.49
N PHE A 67 -10.41 -18.66 -12.10
CA PHE A 67 -11.02 -19.95 -11.79
C PHE A 67 -10.40 -21.12 -12.56
N GLU A 68 -9.61 -20.85 -13.62
CA GLU A 68 -8.96 -21.89 -14.41
C GLU A 68 -7.78 -22.53 -13.68
N THR A 69 -7.22 -21.83 -12.69
CA THR A 69 -6.11 -22.34 -11.88
C THR A 69 -6.64 -22.92 -10.56
N PRO A 70 -6.57 -24.23 -10.34
CA PRO A 70 -7.03 -24.83 -9.10
C PRO A 70 -6.15 -24.38 -7.92
N ILE A 71 -6.76 -24.19 -6.76
CA ILE A 71 -6.03 -23.96 -5.51
C ILE A 71 -5.26 -25.24 -5.17
N PRO A 72 -3.92 -25.21 -5.03
CA PRO A 72 -3.16 -26.38 -4.62
C PRO A 72 -3.58 -26.86 -3.23
N ALA A 73 -3.64 -28.18 -3.03
CA ALA A 73 -3.91 -28.77 -1.71
C ALA A 73 -2.85 -28.39 -0.65
N ARG A 74 -1.64 -28.04 -1.11
CA ARG A 74 -0.53 -27.53 -0.30
C ARG A 74 0.25 -26.53 -1.11
N TYR A 75 0.58 -25.40 -0.49
CA TYR A 75 1.61 -24.50 -1.02
C TYR A 75 2.96 -25.02 -0.52
N GLY A 76 3.95 -25.13 -1.42
CA GLY A 76 5.31 -25.47 -1.03
C GLY A 76 5.88 -24.45 -0.05
N SER A 77 6.92 -24.83 0.70
CA SER A 77 7.61 -23.86 1.55
C SER A 77 8.45 -22.92 0.66
N SER A 78 8.27 -21.60 0.78
CA SER A 78 9.12 -20.62 0.06
C SER A 78 10.59 -20.65 0.49
N PHE A 79 10.93 -21.49 1.48
CA PHE A 79 12.30 -21.72 1.93
C PHE A 79 13.11 -22.60 0.96
N GLU A 80 12.45 -23.49 0.21
CA GLU A 80 13.14 -24.45 -0.69
C GLU A 80 13.32 -23.90 -2.12
N ASP A 81 12.42 -23.01 -2.57
CA ASP A 81 12.35 -22.52 -3.96
C ASP A 81 13.45 -21.49 -4.32
N GLY A 82 14.07 -20.87 -3.30
CA GLY A 82 15.10 -19.83 -3.49
C GLY A 82 16.53 -20.34 -3.72
N GLY A 83 16.74 -21.63 -4.03
CA GLY A 83 18.07 -22.22 -4.17
C GLY A 83 18.94 -22.11 -2.90
N ARG A 84 18.31 -21.85 -1.76
CA ARG A 84 19.00 -21.74 -0.46
C ARG A 84 19.14 -23.16 0.08
N PRO A 85 20.36 -23.63 0.41
CA PRO A 85 20.52 -24.91 1.06
C PRO A 85 19.69 -24.92 2.35
N SER A 86 18.93 -25.99 2.57
CA SER A 86 18.24 -26.27 3.83
C SER A 86 19.21 -26.01 4.97
N LEU A 87 18.96 -24.96 5.75
CA LEU A 87 19.72 -24.68 6.95
C LEU A 87 19.27 -25.73 7.95
N ASP A 88 20.01 -26.84 8.02
CA ASP A 88 19.85 -27.89 9.02
C ASP A 88 20.22 -27.31 10.39
N VAL A 89 19.31 -26.51 10.94
CA VAL A 89 19.46 -25.91 12.27
C VAL A 89 19.10 -26.98 13.27
N ASN A 90 20.12 -27.71 13.70
CA ASN A 90 19.98 -28.68 14.77
C ASN A 90 19.84 -27.95 16.11
N TYR A 91 18.62 -27.87 16.63
CA TYR A 91 18.33 -27.27 17.94
C TYR A 91 19.01 -27.98 19.12
N ARG A 92 19.62 -29.16 18.90
CA ARG A 92 20.35 -29.90 19.91
C ARG A 92 21.74 -29.31 20.21
N ASP A 93 22.30 -28.53 19.28
CA ASP A 93 23.61 -27.86 19.43
C ASP A 93 23.52 -26.46 20.07
N MET A 94 22.31 -26.04 20.49
CA MET A 94 22.08 -24.75 21.17
C MET A 94 22.00 -24.85 22.72
N ASN A 95 22.51 -25.94 23.30
CA ASN A 95 22.75 -26.10 24.75
C ASN A 95 24.04 -26.90 24.98
#